data_AF-A0A3A9YVM2-F1
#
_entry.id   AF-A0A3A9YVM2-F1
#
_cell.length_a   1.000
_cell.length_b   1.000
_cell.length_c   1.000
_cell.angle_alpha   90.00
_cell.angle_beta   90.00
_cell.angle_gamma   90.00
#
_symmetry.space_group_name_H-M   'P 1'
#
loop_
_entity.id
_entity.type
_entity.pdbx_description
1 polymer ?
#
loop_
_entity_poly.entity_id
_entity_poly.type
_entity_poly.pdbx_seq_one_letter_code
_entity_poly.pdbx_strand_id
1 'polypeptide(L)' 'MRLAVFGANGPTGRLLTGQALAAGHRVTAVTRQPHALPPPRRCRGGRRLPERRRRDVPGG' A
#
# COMPACT_ATOMS: atom_id res chain seq x y z
N MET A 1 2.05 12.53 0.98
CA MET A 1 3.23 12.49 0.10
C MET A 1 2.91 11.80 -1.23
N ARG A 2 3.80 11.88 -2.24
CA ARG A 2 3.70 11.16 -3.52
C ARG A 2 4.78 10.08 -3.55
N LEU A 3 4.38 8.81 -3.63
CA LEU A 3 5.28 7.65 -3.54
C LEU A 3 5.17 6.81 -4.81
N ALA A 4 6.27 6.25 -5.29
CA ALA A 4 6.29 5.26 -6.35
C ALA A 4 6.77 3.92 -5.79
N VAL A 5 6.02 2.84 -6.04
CA VAL A 5 6.31 1.49 -5.53
C VAL A 5 6.55 0.55 -6.72
N PHE A 6 7.80 0.10 -6.87
CA PHE A 6 8.16 -0.90 -7.88
C PHE A 6 7.89 -2.30 -7.35
N GLY A 7 7.36 -3.19 -8.20
CA GLY A 7 7.02 -4.54 -7.77
C GLY A 7 5.81 -4.57 -6.82
N ALA A 8 4.88 -3.62 -6.95
CA ALA A 8 3.69 -3.50 -6.10
C ALA A 8 2.76 -4.73 -6.13
N ASN A 9 2.92 -5.66 -7.09
CA ASN A 9 2.23 -6.95 -7.13
C ASN A 9 2.84 -8.03 -6.23
N GLY A 10 4.10 -7.86 -5.82
CA GLY A 10 4.79 -8.80 -4.95
C GLY A 10 4.17 -8.82 -3.54
N PRO A 11 4.50 -9.84 -2.73
CA PRO A 11 3.97 -9.99 -1.37
C PRO A 11 4.22 -8.74 -0.52
N THR A 12 5.44 -8.22 -0.54
CA THR A 12 5.80 -6.98 0.18
C THR A 12 5.19 -5.73 -0.46
N GLY A 13 5.21 -5.66 -1.80
CA GLY A 13 4.72 -4.50 -2.55
C GLY A 13 3.24 -4.21 -2.31
N ARG A 14 2.42 -5.27 -2.20
CA ARG A 14 0.99 -5.15 -1.90
C ARG A 14 0.75 -4.60 -0.49
N LEU A 15 1.49 -5.08 0.50
CA LEU A 15 1.39 -4.62 1.89
C LEU A 15 1.80 -3.15 2.02
N LEU A 16 2.95 -2.79 1.44
CA LEU A 16 3.47 -1.41 1.48
C LEU A 16 2.54 -0.44 0.76
N THR A 17 2.01 -0.81 -0.41
CA THR A 17 1.04 0.01 -1.15
C THR A 17 -0.23 0.22 -0.32
N GLY A 18 -0.75 -0.83 0.32
CA GLY A 18 -1.92 -0.74 1.19
C GLY A 18 -1.70 0.16 2.40
N GLN A 19 -0.56 0.03 3.07
CA GLN A 19 -0.19 0.88 4.21
C GLN A 19 -0.04 2.35 3.81
N ALA A 20 0.64 2.63 2.70
CA ALA A 20 0.83 3.98 2.21
C ALA A 20 -0.50 4.65 1.81
N LEU A 21 -1.40 3.90 1.17
CA LEU A 21 -2.75 4.38 0.86
C LEU A 21 -3.57 4.64 2.14
N ALA A 22 -3.50 3.74 3.13
CA ALA A 22 -4.18 3.91 4.41
C ALA A 22 -3.67 5.12 5.20
N ALA A 23 -2.37 5.44 5.07
CA ALA A 23 -1.75 6.64 5.61
C ALA A 23 -2.12 7.93 4.83
N GLY A 24 -2.97 7.85 3.80
CA GLY A 24 -3.39 9.00 3.00
C GLY A 24 -2.32 9.50 2.03
N HIS A 25 -1.34 8.67 1.69
CA HIS A 25 -0.35 9.01 0.66
C HIS A 25 -0.90 8.73 -0.73
N ARG A 26 -0.44 9.52 -1.70
CA ARG A 26 -0.71 9.28 -3.12
C ARG A 26 0.35 8.33 -3.65
N VAL A 27 -0.05 7.14 -4.07
CA VAL A 27 0.87 6.07 -4.49
C VAL A 27 0.71 5.77 -5.98
N THR A 28 1.83 5.66 -6.69
CA THR A 28 1.92 5.11 -8.04
C THR A 28 2.52 3.71 -7.95
N ALA A 29 1.74 2.69 -8.27
CA ALA A 29 2.19 1.30 -8.27
C ALA A 29 2.73 0.92 -9.66
N VAL A 30 4.03 0.62 -9.76
CA VAL A 30 4.68 0.19 -10.99
C VAL A 30 4.82 -1.33 -10.98
N THR A 31 4.09 -2.00 -11.88
CA THR A 31 4.09 -3.45 -12.00
C THR A 31 3.98 -3.88 -13.45
N ARG A 32 4.38 -5.13 -13.73
CA ARG A 32 4.24 -5.75 -15.06
C ARG A 32 2.81 -6.19 -15.37
N GLN A 33 1.95 -6.35 -14.37
CA GLN A 33 0.60 -6.89 -14.50
C GLN A 33 -0.41 -5.99 -13.75
N PRO A 34 -0.78 -4.83 -14.32
CA PRO A 34 -1.61 -3.85 -13.62
C PRO A 34 -3.02 -4.36 -13.27
N HIS A 35 -3.56 -5.33 -14.02
CA HIS A 35 -4.87 -5.92 -13.74
C HIS A 35 -4.91 -6.76 -12.46
N ALA A 36 -3.75 -7.19 -11.94
CA ALA A 36 -3.66 -7.92 -10.67
C ALA A 36 -3.72 -6.99 -9.44
N LEU A 37 -3.61 -5.66 -9.64
CA LEU A 37 -3.84 -4.67 -8.60
C LEU A 37 -5.34 -4.34 -8.50
N PRO A 38 -5.89 -4.27 -7.28
CA PRO A 38 -7.23 -3.74 -7.10
C PRO A 38 -7.30 -2.28 -7.57
N PRO A 39 -8.43 -1.85 -8.15
CA PRO A 39 -8.59 -0.48 -8.63
C PRO A 39 -8.40 0.51 -7.48
N PRO A 40 -7.79 1.69 -7.73
CA PRO A 40 -7.51 2.66 -6.69
C PRO A 40 -8.83 3.10 -6.04
N ARG A 41 -9.01 2.71 -4.78
CA ARG A 41 -10.15 3.17 -3.98
C ARG A 41 -9.94 4.65 -3.70
N ARG A 42 -10.79 5.50 -4.27
CA ARG A 42 -10.85 6.91 -3.86
C ARG A 42 -11.31 6.90 -2.41
N CYS A 43 -10.40 7.25 -1.50
CA CYS A 43 -10.74 7.41 -0.09
C CYS A 43 -11.74 8.57 0.05
N ARG A 44 -13.04 8.28 0.12
CA ARG A 44 -14.08 9.21 0.54
C ARG A 44 -14.12 9.18 2.07
N GLY A 45 -13.50 10.15 2.73
CA GLY A 45 -13.52 10.30 4.19
C GLY A 45 -12.42 9.49 4.91
N GLY A 46 -11.40 10.19 5.38
CA GLY A 46 -10.29 9.62 6.14
C GLY A 46 -10.75 9.14 7.51
N ARG A 47 -10.96 7.83 7.66
CA ARG A 47 -10.86 7.20 8.99
C ARG A 47 -9.38 7.06 9.29
N ARG A 48 -8.87 7.86 10.25
CA ARG A 48 -7.54 7.64 10.83
C ARG A 48 -7.50 6.21 11.35
N LEU A 49 -6.68 5.34 10.75
CA LEU A 49 -6.39 4.06 11.35
C LEU A 49 -5.60 4.35 12.65
N PRO A 50 -5.93 3.71 13.78
CA PRO A 50 -5.04 3.75 14.95
C PRO A 50 -3.69 3.19 14.51
N GLU A 51 -2.59 3.85 14.89
CA GLU A 51 -1.25 3.38 14.60
C GLU A 51 -1.10 1.93 15.08
N ARG A 52 -1.16 0.99 14.14
CA ARG A 52 -0.99 -0.41 14.47
C ARG A 52 0.50 -0.61 14.75
N ARG A 53 0.79 -0.73 16.05
CA ARG A 53 2.01 -1.23 16.66
C ARG A 53 2.69 -2.21 15.70
N ARG A 54 3.92 -1.87 15.29
CA ARG A 54 4.80 -2.71 14.48
C ARG A 54 4.81 -4.10 15.12
N ARG A 55 4.11 -5.07 14.52
CA ARG A 55 4.33 -6.48 14.84
C ARG A 55 5.54 -6.89 14.03
N ASP A 56 6.56 -7.31 14.77
CA ASP A 56 7.76 -7.93 14.27
C ASP A 56 7.42 -8.95 13.18
N VAL A 57 8.11 -8.82 12.04
CA VAL A 57 8.15 -9.86 11.02
C VAL A 57 9.27 -10.81 11.48
N PRO A 58 8.99 -12.04 11.94
CA PRO A 58 10.06 -12.97 12.24
C PRO A 58 10.70 -13.40 10.91
N GLY A 59 12.00 -13.16 10.79
CA GLY A 59 12.80 -13.64 9.67
C GLY A 59 12.84 -15.16 9.66
N GLY A 60 12.61 -15.75 8.50
CA GLY A 60 12.85 -17.15 8.17
C GLY A 60 13.50 -17.22 6.81
#